data_AF-A0A954CI17-F1
#
_entry.id   AF-A0A954CI17-F1
#
_cell.length_a   1.000
_cell.length_b   1.000
_cell.length_c   1.000
_cell.angle_alpha   90.00
_cell.angle_beta   90.00
_cell.angle_gamma   90.00
#
_symmetry.space_group_name_H-M   'P 1'
#
loop_
_entity.id
_entity.type
_entity.pdbx_description
1 polymer ?
#
loop_
_entity_poly.entity_id
_entity_poly.type
_entity_poly.pdbx_seq_one_letter_code
_entity_poly.pdbx_strand_id
1 'polypeptide(L)'
;MTHDRLELCFERCASRAWRLAVHWLGDSHEAFDVVQQAFVVAAGKPDRIPADDPWPWFRQVVINEARNTRRKHKPLPSERENSMPDPRPDPAVAAANSETQRELRRALDDLP
;
A
#
# COMPACT_ATOMS: atom_id res chain seq x y z
N MET A 1 -14.20 4.95 24.08
CA MET A 1 -13.18 3.88 24.09
C MET A 1 -12.91 3.29 22.72
N THR A 2 -13.84 2.62 22.01
CA THR A 2 -13.55 2.07 20.67
C THR A 2 -13.35 3.13 19.59
N HIS A 3 -14.09 4.25 19.67
CA HIS A 3 -13.94 5.39 18.78
C HIS A 3 -12.58 6.09 18.97
N ASP A 4 -12.13 6.22 20.22
CA ASP A 4 -10.89 6.90 20.60
C ASP A 4 -9.66 6.24 19.98
N ARG A 5 -9.63 4.90 19.88
CA ARG A 5 -8.52 4.17 19.23
C ARG A 5 -8.47 4.42 17.72
N LEU A 6 -9.63 4.52 17.07
CA LEU A 6 -9.70 4.80 15.64
C LEU A 6 -9.26 6.24 15.34
N GLU A 7 -9.69 7.20 16.16
CA GLU A 7 -9.30 8.60 16.04
C GLU A 7 -7.78 8.76 16.21
N LEU A 8 -7.20 8.15 17.26
CA LEU A 8 -5.75 8.10 17.45
C LEU A 8 -5.02 7.51 16.23
N CYS A 9 -5.56 6.42 15.66
CA CYS A 9 -4.99 5.81 14.46
C CYS A 9 -5.07 6.75 13.26
N PHE A 10 -6.18 7.45 13.07
CA PHE A 10 -6.34 8.39 11.98
C PHE A 10 -5.35 9.55 12.09
N GLU A 11 -5.31 10.23 13.23
CA GLU A 11 -4.44 11.37 13.49
C GLU A 11 -2.96 11.02 13.30
N ARG A 12 -2.53 9.86 13.81
CA ARG A 12 -1.11 9.46 13.77
C ARG A 12 -0.67 8.81 12.47
N CYS A 13 -1.59 8.16 11.75
CA CYS A 13 -1.20 7.32 10.61
C CYS A 13 -1.61 7.87 9.24
N ALA A 14 -2.66 8.70 9.11
CA ALA A 14 -3.26 9.01 7.81
C ALA A 14 -2.25 9.51 6.76
N SER A 15 -1.45 10.52 7.10
CA SER A 15 -0.43 11.08 6.19
C SER A 15 0.66 10.06 5.83
N ARG A 16 1.07 9.21 6.78
CA ARG A 16 2.12 8.21 6.56
C ARG A 16 1.60 7.02 5.75
N ALA A 17 0.34 6.65 5.96
CA ALA A 17 -0.36 5.62 5.21
C ALA A 17 -0.54 6.02 3.75
N TRP A 18 -0.94 7.27 3.49
CA TRP A 18 -1.05 7.79 2.14
C TRP A 18 0.29 7.79 1.40
N ARG A 19 1.36 8.31 2.01
CA ARG A 19 2.71 8.26 1.41
C ARG A 19 3.16 6.83 1.11
N LEU A 20 2.90 5.90 2.02
CA LEU A 20 3.23 4.49 1.83
C LEU A 20 2.44 3.88 0.66
N ALA A 21 1.13 4.14 0.58
CA ALA A 21 0.28 3.62 -0.48
C ALA A 21 0.65 4.21 -1.85
N VAL A 22 0.93 5.53 -1.94
CA VAL A 22 1.42 6.17 -3.16
C VAL A 22 2.74 5.55 -3.60
N HIS A 23 3.70 5.37 -2.69
CA HIS A 23 4.97 4.73 -3.00
C HIS A 23 4.80 3.28 -3.51
N TRP A 24 3.81 2.55 -2.97
CA TRP A 24 3.57 1.14 -3.32
C TRP A 24 2.82 0.95 -4.64
N LEU A 25 1.88 1.84 -4.96
CA LEU A 25 0.98 1.72 -6.11
C LEU A 25 1.42 2.55 -7.31
N GLY A 26 2.07 3.70 -7.07
CA GLY A 26 2.42 4.66 -8.12
C GLY A 26 1.24 5.50 -8.62
N ASP A 27 0.03 5.29 -8.08
CA ASP A 27 -1.20 6.02 -8.41
C ASP A 27 -1.79 6.65 -7.14
N SER A 28 -2.00 7.96 -7.15
CA SER A 28 -2.51 8.71 -5.99
C SER A 28 -4.00 8.48 -5.70
N HIS A 29 -4.81 8.19 -6.73
CA HIS A 29 -6.22 7.87 -6.57
C HIS A 29 -6.40 6.48 -5.96
N GLU A 30 -5.70 5.47 -6.51
CA GLU A 30 -5.73 4.12 -5.91
C GLU A 30 -5.17 4.12 -4.49
N ALA A 31 -4.14 4.93 -4.23
CA ALA A 31 -3.60 5.09 -2.89
C ALA A 31 -4.62 5.67 -1.90
N PHE A 32 -5.41 6.66 -2.34
CA PHE A 32 -6.47 7.23 -1.51
C PHE A 32 -7.53 6.17 -1.15
N ASP A 33 -7.96 5.38 -2.14
CA ASP A 33 -8.93 4.29 -1.92
C ASP A 33 -8.40 3.20 -0.98
N VAL A 34 -7.13 2.83 -1.13
CA VAL A 34 -6.47 1.86 -0.25
C VAL A 34 -6.40 2.37 1.19
N VAL A 35 -6.07 3.64 1.40
CA VAL A 35 -6.02 4.23 2.75
C VAL A 35 -7.42 4.29 3.36
N GLN A 36 -8.44 4.69 2.61
CA GLN A 36 -9.82 4.68 3.07
C GLN A 36 -10.25 3.27 3.48
N GLN A 37 -9.99 2.27 2.64
CA GLN A 37 -10.33 0.88 2.93
C GLN A 37 -9.58 0.35 4.16
N ALA A 38 -8.32 0.73 4.37
CA ALA A 38 -7.57 0.38 5.57
C ALA A 38 -8.22 0.95 6.84
N PHE A 39 -8.75 2.19 6.79
CA PHE A 39 -9.50 2.76 7.91
C PHE A 39 -10.85 2.08 8.14
N VAL A 40 -11.54 1.62 7.08
CA VAL A 40 -12.74 0.79 7.21
C VAL A 40 -12.42 -0.52 7.95
N VAL A 41 -11.30 -1.17 7.60
CA VAL A 41 -10.83 -2.38 8.32
C VAL A 41 -10.52 -2.08 9.78
N ALA A 42 -9.92 -0.92 10.08
CA ALA A 42 -9.66 -0.49 11.45
C ALA A 42 -10.93 -0.20 12.25
N ALA A 43 -11.91 0.47 11.64
CA ALA A 43 -13.21 0.73 12.24
C ALA A 43 -13.97 -0.57 12.56
N GLY A 44 -13.82 -1.61 11.73
CA GLY A 44 -14.38 -2.93 12.01
C GLY A 44 -13.63 -3.74 13.08
N LYS A 45 -12.45 -3.30 13.52
CA LYS A 45 -11.59 -4.02 14.47
C LYS A 45 -10.89 -3.06 15.45
N PRO A 46 -11.61 -2.18 16.17
CA PRO A 46 -11.01 -1.13 16.99
C PRO A 46 -10.10 -1.69 18.10
N ASP A 47 -10.42 -2.88 18.61
CA ASP A 47 -9.64 -3.52 19.68
C ASP A 47 -8.23 -3.98 19.25
N ARG A 48 -8.01 -4.11 17.93
CA ARG A 48 -6.72 -4.52 17.36
C ARG A 48 -5.75 -3.36 17.19
N ILE A 49 -6.20 -2.11 17.29
CA ILE A 49 -5.39 -0.90 17.05
C ILE A 49 -4.53 -0.59 18.28
N PRO A 50 -3.21 -0.84 18.32
CA PRO A 50 -2.41 -0.60 19.53
C PRO A 50 -2.59 0.81 20.12
N ALA A 51 -2.70 0.92 21.45
CA ALA A 51 -3.05 2.16 22.14
C ALA A 51 -1.87 3.16 22.24
N ASP A 52 -0.66 2.64 22.16
CA ASP A 52 0.61 3.34 22.23
C ASP A 52 1.06 3.87 20.85
N ASP A 53 1.32 2.97 19.91
CA ASP A 53 1.65 3.31 18.53
C ASP A 53 0.82 2.45 17.55
N PRO A 54 -0.19 3.05 16.87
CA PRO A 54 -1.00 2.33 15.91
C PRO A 54 -0.26 1.98 14.61
N TRP A 55 0.86 2.64 14.31
CA TRP A 55 1.49 2.55 13.00
C TRP A 55 1.98 1.15 12.61
N PRO A 56 2.67 0.37 13.45
CA PRO A 56 3.20 -0.94 13.07
C PRO A 56 2.12 -1.91 12.63
N TRP A 57 0.95 -1.86 13.27
CA TRP A 57 -0.22 -2.64 12.90
C TRP A 57 -0.90 -2.05 11.66
N PHE A 58 -1.16 -0.74 11.65
CA PHE A 58 -1.89 -0.10 10.56
C PHE A 58 -1.13 -0.17 9.23
N ARG A 59 0.21 -0.09 9.24
CA ARG A 59 1.03 -0.27 8.04
C ARG A 59 0.78 -1.63 7.37
N GLN A 60 0.54 -2.68 8.17
CA GLN A 60 0.27 -4.02 7.63
C GLN A 60 -1.09 -4.07 6.96
N VAL A 61 -2.09 -3.41 7.54
CA VAL A 61 -3.41 -3.26 6.92
C VAL A 61 -3.27 -2.56 5.57
N VAL A 62 -2.57 -1.41 5.53
CA VAL A 62 -2.34 -0.65 4.29
C VAL A 62 -1.61 -1.48 3.23
N ILE A 63 -0.53 -2.19 3.59
CA ILE A 63 0.23 -3.04 2.65
C ILE A 63 -0.65 -4.19 2.12
N ASN A 64 -1.49 -4.79 2.96
CA ASN A 64 -2.38 -5.86 2.54
C ASN A 64 -3.45 -5.36 1.56
N GLU A 65 -4.05 -4.20 1.83
CA GLU A 65 -5.00 -3.58 0.91
C GLU A 65 -4.31 -3.17 -0.41
N ALA A 66 -3.14 -2.53 -0.36
CA ALA A 66 -2.38 -2.18 -1.55
C ALA A 66 -1.99 -3.42 -2.39
N ARG A 67 -1.59 -4.52 -1.73
CA ARG A 67 -1.31 -5.79 -2.39
C ARG A 67 -2.57 -6.38 -3.04
N ASN A 68 -3.72 -6.31 -2.37
CA ASN A 68 -4.98 -6.78 -2.91
C ASN A 68 -5.41 -5.96 -4.14
N THR A 69 -5.27 -4.64 -4.11
CA THR A 69 -5.50 -3.76 -5.26
C THR A 69 -4.62 -4.17 -6.44
N ARG A 70 -3.30 -4.28 -6.26
CA ARG A 70 -2.39 -4.73 -7.34
C ARG A 70 -2.76 -6.10 -7.92
N ARG A 71 -3.24 -7.04 -7.07
CA ARG A 71 -3.67 -8.36 -7.54
C ARG A 71 -4.94 -8.30 -8.39
N LYS A 72 -5.90 -7.43 -8.05
CA LYS A 72 -7.13 -7.23 -8.84
C LYS A 72 -6.84 -6.59 -10.19
N HIS A 73 -5.83 -5.72 -10.27
CA HIS A 73 -5.42 -5.04 -11.50
C HIS A 73 -4.55 -5.91 -12.41
N LYS A 74 -3.96 -7.01 -11.91
CA LYS A 74 -3.26 -7.95 -12.76
C LYS A 74 -4.30 -8.71 -13.58
N PRO A 75 -4.28 -8.62 -14.93
CA PRO A 75 -5.17 -9.42 -15.76
C PRO A 75 -4.99 -10.88 -15.38
N LEU A 76 -6.09 -11.55 -15.02
CA LEU A 76 -6.12 -13.01 -14.99
C LEU A 76 -5.76 -13.47 -16.41
N PRO A 77 -4.90 -14.49 -16.60
CA PRO A 77 -4.65 -15.01 -17.93
C PRO A 77 -5.95 -15.64 -18.45
N SER A 78 -6.76 -14.87 -19.17
CA SER A 78 -7.85 -15.40 -19.97
C SER A 78 -7.29 -15.71 -21.35
N GLU A 79 -7.36 -16.96 -21.77
CA GLU A 79 -7.33 -17.32 -23.18
C GLU A 79 -8.43 -16.51 -23.87
N ARG A 80 -8.03 -15.58 -24.76
CA ARG A 80 -8.82 -14.58 -25.55
C ARG A 80 -8.41 -13.15 -25.12
N GLU A 81 -8.05 -12.21 -25.97
CA GLU A 81 -8.00 -12.12 -27.43
C GLU A 81 -7.35 -10.77 -27.77
N ASN A 82 -6.50 -10.77 -28.79
CA ASN A 82 -5.94 -9.68 -29.59
C ASN A 82 -6.30 -8.20 -29.30
N SER A 83 -5.22 -7.39 -29.35
CA SER A 83 -5.16 -5.96 -29.72
C SER A 83 -5.75 -4.93 -28.76
N MET A 84 -5.04 -4.67 -27.66
CA MET A 84 -5.01 -3.37 -26.97
C MET A 84 -3.56 -3.07 -26.56
N PRO A 85 -3.07 -1.82 -26.65
CA PRO A 85 -1.75 -1.47 -26.14
C PRO A 85 -1.68 -1.82 -24.65
N ASP A 86 -0.63 -2.53 -24.29
CA ASP A 86 -0.41 -3.04 -22.95
C ASP A 86 -0.25 -1.89 -21.95
N PRO A 87 -1.11 -1.77 -20.91
CA PRO A 87 -0.97 -0.73 -19.90
C PRO A 87 0.14 -1.03 -18.88
N ARG A 88 0.90 -2.13 -19.05
CA ARG A 88 2.09 -2.39 -18.25
C ARG A 88 3.16 -1.32 -18.54
N PRO A 89 3.85 -0.82 -17.49
CA PRO A 89 5.06 -0.05 -17.73
C PRO A 89 6.02 -0.89 -18.56
N ASP A 90 6.66 -0.25 -19.54
CA ASP A 90 7.69 -0.84 -20.39
C ASP A 90 8.61 -1.73 -19.52
N PRO A 91 8.89 -2.99 -19.95
CA PRO A 91 9.82 -3.88 -19.26
C PRO A 91 11.14 -3.21 -18.85
N ALA A 92 11.64 -2.25 -19.65
CA ALA A 92 12.82 -1.46 -19.32
C ALA A 92 12.61 -0.58 -18.07
N VAL A 93 11.45 0.04 -17.93
CA VAL A 93 11.07 0.88 -16.78
C VAL A 93 10.88 0.02 -15.53
N ALA A 94 10.26 -1.15 -15.66
CA ALA A 94 10.10 -2.09 -14.55
C ALA A 94 11.45 -2.64 -14.05
N ALA A 95 12.37 -2.94 -14.97
CA ALA A 95 13.73 -3.38 -14.64
C ALA A 95 14.53 -2.30 -13.92
N ALA A 96 14.51 -1.06 -14.44
CA ALA A 96 15.19 0.09 -13.83
C ALA A 96 14.68 0.36 -12.40
N ASN A 97 13.36 0.34 -12.19
CA ASN A 97 12.78 0.51 -10.86
C ASN A 97 13.21 -0.59 -9.86
N SER A 98 13.36 -1.82 -10.33
CA SER A 98 13.81 -2.94 -9.49
C SER A 98 15.29 -2.85 -9.09
N GLU A 99 16.11 -2.19 -9.91
CA GLU A 99 17.52 -1.94 -9.66
C GLU A 99 17.67 -0.82 -8.62
N THR A 100 16.99 0.30 -8.83
CA THR A 100 16.91 1.41 -7.87
C THR A 100 16.42 0.96 -6.49
N GLN A 101 15.40 0.10 -6.44
CA GLN A 101 14.91 -0.45 -5.17
C GLN A 101 15.94 -1.35 -4.47
N ARG A 102 16.76 -2.10 -5.22
CA ARG A 102 17.81 -2.96 -4.64
C ARG A 102 18.95 -2.14 -4.06
N GLU A 103 19.35 -1.07 -4.73
CA GLU A 103 20.38 -0.16 -4.24
C GLU A 103 19.91 0.57 -2.97
N LEU A 104 18.69 1.08 -2.96
CA LEU A 104 18.11 1.69 -1.78
C LEU A 104 18.03 0.70 -0.60
N ARG A 105 17.66 -0.56 -0.87
CA ARG A 105 17.60 -1.61 0.15
C ARG A 105 18.98 -1.85 0.78
N ARG A 106 20.02 -1.98 -0.05
CA ARG A 106 21.41 -2.15 0.42
C ARG A 106 21.86 -0.96 1.27
N ALA A 107 21.59 0.25 0.82
CA ALA A 107 21.96 1.45 1.56
C ALA A 107 21.23 1.57 2.93
N LEU A 108 20.00 1.06 3.03
CA LEU A 108 19.27 1.00 4.30
C LEU A 108 19.79 -0.09 5.23
N ASP A 109 20.29 -1.21 4.68
CA ASP A 109 20.85 -2.32 5.46
C ASP A 109 22.24 -1.97 6.05
N ASP A 110 22.95 -0.98 5.48
CA ASP A 110 24.26 -0.49 5.95
C ASP A 110 24.17 0.67 6.97
N LEU A 111 22.98 1.02 7.45
CA LEU A 111 22.82 2.03 8.51
C LEU A 111 23.14 1.43 9.91
N PRO A 112 23.87 2.17 10.78
CA PRO A 112 24.33 1.69 12.09
C PRO A 112 23.21 1.57 13.14
#